data_AF-A0A1I6E686-F1
#
_entry.id   AF-A0A1I6E686-F1
#
_cell.length_a   1.000
_cell.length_b   1.000
_cell.length_c   1.000
_cell.angle_alpha   90.00
_cell.angle_beta   90.00
_cell.angle_gamma   90.00
#
_symmetry.space_group_name_H-M   'P 1'
#
loop_
_entity.id
_entity.type
_entity.pdbx_description
1 polymer ?
#
loop_
_entity_poly.entity_id
_entity_poly.type
_entity_poly.pdbx_seq_one_letter_code
_entity_poly.pdbx_strand_id
1 'polypeptide(L)'
;MIIDINDVHFTYGCHPVLDGISLHVSEGDVVGVTGPNGAGKSTLVHLIMGLMRPQAGSVKLFGVPVEKFREWHRIGFVAQKATLFNSSYPATVFEVVLSGRAGLRGIFRFFNREDKRCAEEALERVHILEYRNTPVCDLSGGQQQRVMIARALAVRPRVLIMDEPTTGVDAANLARLTRLLAELRNDGVTMLLVSHEPEWLASLASKRVCLDRKICSCNCRGYANEVRWEDCMAGRREKLSLGLRDGLVGG
;
A
#
# COMPACT_ATOMS: atom_id res chain seq x y z
N MET A 1 2.89 16.39 -7.82
CA MET A 1 2.16 15.10 -7.72
C MET A 1 3.17 13.96 -7.59
N ILE A 2 2.96 13.04 -6.67
CA ILE A 2 3.77 11.81 -6.54
C ILE A 2 3.17 10.67 -7.36
N ILE A 3 1.87 10.41 -7.23
CA ILE A 3 1.14 9.45 -8.07
C ILE A 3 0.05 10.22 -8.80
N ASP A 4 -0.06 9.99 -10.10
CA ASP A 4 -1.04 10.64 -10.96
C ASP A 4 -1.64 9.62 -11.92
N ILE A 5 -2.90 9.25 -11.68
CA ILE A 5 -3.70 8.30 -12.45
C ILE A 5 -4.81 9.09 -13.13
N ASN A 6 -4.89 9.02 -14.45
CA ASN A 6 -5.86 9.75 -15.25
C ASN A 6 -6.65 8.79 -16.14
N ASP A 7 -7.96 8.73 -15.92
CA ASP A 7 -8.94 7.98 -16.71
C ASP A 7 -8.47 6.55 -17.04
N VAL A 8 -7.99 5.82 -16.04
CA VAL A 8 -7.42 4.49 -16.23
C VAL A 8 -8.50 3.42 -16.32
N HIS A 9 -8.42 2.62 -17.38
CA HIS A 9 -9.25 1.45 -17.62
C HIS A 9 -8.40 0.19 -17.64
N PHE A 10 -8.88 -0.88 -16.99
CA PHE A 10 -8.21 -2.17 -16.98
C PHE A 10 -9.17 -3.36 -16.98
N THR A 11 -8.87 -4.35 -17.83
CA THR A 11 -9.68 -5.56 -18.04
C THR A 11 -8.79 -6.81 -18.04
N TYR A 12 -9.20 -7.87 -17.33
CA TYR A 12 -8.60 -9.21 -17.50
C TYR A 12 -9.41 -10.03 -18.51
N GLY A 13 -8.88 -10.22 -19.71
CA GLY A 13 -9.61 -10.88 -20.79
C GLY A 13 -10.90 -10.11 -21.12
N CYS A 14 -12.05 -10.69 -20.79
CA CYS A 14 -13.38 -10.07 -20.94
C CYS A 14 -13.97 -9.49 -19.64
N HIS A 15 -13.23 -9.50 -18.53
CA HIS A 15 -13.71 -9.05 -17.23
C HIS A 15 -13.16 -7.65 -16.89
N PRO A 16 -13.94 -6.56 -17.04
CA PRO A 16 -13.49 -5.22 -16.68
C PRO A 16 -13.35 -5.11 -15.16
N VAL A 17 -12.21 -4.56 -14.72
CA VAL A 17 -11.85 -4.42 -13.31
C VAL A 17 -11.70 -2.97 -12.90
N LEU A 18 -11.18 -2.10 -13.76
CA LEU A 18 -11.10 -0.66 -13.54
C LEU A 18 -11.74 0.06 -14.73
N ASP A 19 -12.60 1.03 -14.46
CA ASP A 19 -13.36 1.79 -15.46
C ASP A 19 -13.27 3.29 -15.11
N GLY A 20 -12.42 4.02 -15.82
CA GLY A 20 -12.28 5.48 -15.72
C GLY A 20 -11.71 5.99 -14.40
N ILE A 21 -10.74 5.27 -13.83
CA ILE A 21 -10.17 5.62 -12.52
C ILE A 21 -9.24 6.83 -12.64
N SER A 22 -9.52 7.88 -11.88
CA SER A 22 -8.62 9.02 -11.72
C SER A 22 -8.28 9.24 -10.24
N LEU A 23 -6.99 9.25 -9.92
CA LEU A 23 -6.48 9.35 -8.55
C LEU A 23 -5.14 10.08 -8.54
N HIS A 24 -5.00 11.02 -7.63
CA HIS A 24 -3.82 11.83 -7.42
C HIS A 24 -3.38 11.78 -5.95
N VAL A 25 -2.10 11.53 -5.76
CA VAL A 25 -1.42 11.52 -4.46
C VAL A 25 -0.31 12.57 -4.51
N SER A 26 -0.38 13.55 -3.63
CA SER A 26 0.62 14.60 -3.44
C SER A 26 1.53 14.29 -2.25
N GLU A 27 2.62 15.04 -2.12
CA GLU A 27 3.54 14.89 -1.00
C GLU A 27 2.86 15.20 0.34
N GLY A 28 3.12 14.36 1.34
CA GLY A 28 2.51 14.43 2.67
C GLY A 28 1.09 13.86 2.75
N ASP A 29 0.49 13.44 1.62
CA ASP A 29 -0.83 12.82 1.64
C ASP A 29 -0.80 11.44 2.30
N VAL A 30 -1.85 11.14 3.07
CA VAL A 30 -2.21 9.77 3.44
C VAL A 30 -3.53 9.44 2.76
N VAL A 31 -3.46 8.61 1.72
CA VAL A 31 -4.61 8.21 0.91
C VAL A 31 -4.99 6.78 1.25
N GLY A 32 -6.23 6.58 1.66
CA GLY A 32 -6.83 5.26 1.90
C GLY A 32 -7.69 4.82 0.73
N VAL A 33 -7.43 3.65 0.15
CA VAL A 33 -8.26 3.01 -0.86
C VAL A 33 -8.96 1.82 -0.23
N THR A 34 -10.29 1.87 -0.20
CA THR A 34 -11.14 0.76 0.25
C THR A 34 -12.03 0.26 -0.87
N GLY A 35 -12.68 -0.87 -0.64
CA GLY A 35 -13.59 -1.51 -1.59
C GLY A 35 -13.78 -2.99 -1.25
N PRO A 36 -14.84 -3.64 -1.77
CA PRO A 36 -15.04 -5.08 -1.60
C PRO A 36 -13.90 -5.90 -2.23
N ASN A 37 -13.89 -7.20 -1.94
CA ASN A 37 -12.99 -8.14 -2.61
C ASN A 37 -13.34 -8.19 -4.10
N GLY A 38 -12.33 -8.12 -4.96
CA GLY A 38 -12.55 -8.06 -6.41
C GLY A 38 -12.85 -6.67 -6.97
N ALA A 39 -12.90 -5.62 -6.15
CA ALA A 39 -13.14 -4.24 -6.59
C ALA A 39 -12.04 -3.63 -7.48
N GLY A 40 -10.90 -4.31 -7.64
CA GLY A 40 -9.75 -3.82 -8.42
C GLY A 40 -8.64 -3.15 -7.62
N LYS A 41 -8.67 -3.21 -6.27
CA LYS A 41 -7.68 -2.60 -5.38
C LYS A 41 -6.23 -3.03 -5.68
N SER A 42 -5.95 -4.33 -5.68
CA SER A 42 -4.61 -4.84 -6.00
C SER A 42 -4.24 -4.60 -7.46
N THR A 43 -5.21 -4.59 -8.39
CA THR A 43 -4.97 -4.20 -9.79
C THR A 43 -4.51 -2.75 -9.90
N LEU A 44 -5.14 -1.83 -9.14
CA LEU A 44 -4.73 -0.44 -9.06
C LEU A 44 -3.28 -0.33 -8.55
N VAL A 45 -2.94 -1.06 -7.48
CA VAL A 45 -1.56 -1.11 -6.96
C VAL A 45 -0.58 -1.65 -8.01
N HIS A 46 -0.91 -2.73 -8.72
CA HIS A 46 -0.05 -3.30 -9.76
C HIS A 46 0.19 -2.33 -10.93
N LEU A 47 -0.82 -1.53 -11.31
CA LEU A 47 -0.67 -0.49 -12.32
C LEU A 47 0.24 0.64 -11.84
N ILE A 48 0.10 1.09 -10.58
CA ILE A 48 1.00 2.08 -9.97
C ILE A 48 2.42 1.53 -9.90
N MET A 49 2.59 0.24 -9.60
CA MET A 49 3.89 -0.45 -9.57
C MET A 49 4.45 -0.79 -10.96
N GLY A 50 3.77 -0.41 -12.05
CA GLY A 50 4.21 -0.70 -13.42
C GLY A 50 4.29 -2.19 -13.75
N LEU A 51 3.69 -3.04 -12.92
CA LEU A 51 3.62 -4.49 -13.12
C LEU A 51 2.58 -4.86 -14.18
N MET A 52 1.66 -3.95 -14.46
CA MET A 52 0.62 -4.05 -15.47
C MET A 52 0.57 -2.75 -16.28
N ARG A 53 0.06 -2.82 -17.50
CA ARG A 53 -0.20 -1.65 -18.35
C ARG A 53 -1.70 -1.43 -18.47
N PRO A 54 -2.19 -0.19 -18.33
CA PRO A 54 -3.59 0.12 -18.55
C PRO A 54 -3.94 -0.03 -20.04
N GLN A 55 -5.19 -0.36 -20.35
CA GLN A 55 -5.72 -0.42 -21.72
C GLN A 55 -6.05 0.97 -22.25
N ALA A 56 -6.48 1.87 -21.37
CA ALA A 56 -6.71 3.27 -21.64
C ALA A 56 -6.36 4.12 -20.41
N GLY A 57 -6.13 5.41 -20.61
CA GLY A 57 -5.67 6.33 -19.58
C GLY A 57 -4.16 6.33 -19.39
N SER A 58 -3.68 6.92 -18.30
CA SER A 58 -2.26 6.98 -17.98
C SER A 58 -1.97 6.96 -16.49
N VAL A 59 -0.82 6.36 -16.15
CA VAL A 59 -0.25 6.38 -14.79
C VAL A 59 1.11 7.06 -14.85
N LYS A 60 1.32 8.08 -14.02
CA LYS A 60 2.61 8.76 -13.86
C LYS A 60 3.05 8.73 -12.40
N LEU A 61 4.35 8.53 -12.21
CA LEU A 61 5.05 8.57 -10.94
C LEU A 61 6.02 9.74 -10.98
N PHE A 62 5.90 10.68 -10.04
CA PHE A 62 6.73 11.88 -9.98
C PHE A 62 6.76 12.65 -11.32
N GLY A 63 5.64 12.69 -12.03
CA GLY A 63 5.50 13.32 -13.35
C GLY A 63 6.02 12.49 -14.54
N VAL A 64 6.61 11.32 -14.30
CA VAL A 64 7.14 10.42 -15.34
C VAL A 64 6.14 9.29 -15.62
N PRO A 65 5.78 9.00 -16.88
CA PRO A 65 4.97 7.83 -17.21
C PRO A 65 5.54 6.54 -16.63
N VAL A 66 4.69 5.69 -16.05
CA VAL A 66 5.11 4.50 -15.29
C VAL A 66 6.00 3.56 -16.11
N GLU A 67 5.78 3.46 -17.42
CA GLU A 67 6.57 2.62 -18.34
C GLU A 67 8.02 3.09 -18.47
N LYS A 68 8.24 4.39 -18.28
CA LYS A 68 9.54 5.05 -18.35
C LYS A 68 10.16 5.30 -16.97
N PHE A 69 9.41 5.03 -15.89
CA PHE A 69 9.90 5.24 -14.53
C PHE A 69 11.01 4.24 -14.18
N ARG A 70 12.11 4.74 -13.60
CA ARG A 70 13.29 3.93 -13.22
C ARG A 70 13.70 4.14 -11.77
N GLU A 71 13.19 5.18 -11.10
CA GLU A 71 13.57 5.56 -9.74
C GLU A 71 12.73 4.82 -8.69
N TRP A 72 12.59 3.51 -8.83
CA TRP A 72 11.76 2.65 -7.96
C TRP A 72 12.12 2.74 -6.49
N HIS A 73 13.36 3.10 -6.16
CA HIS A 73 13.80 3.37 -4.79
C HIS A 73 13.03 4.51 -4.10
N ARG A 74 12.37 5.40 -4.85
CA ARG A 74 11.50 6.44 -4.31
C ARG A 74 10.16 5.90 -3.80
N ILE A 75 9.86 4.62 -4.04
CA ILE A 75 8.62 3.97 -3.61
C ILE A 75 8.96 2.80 -2.69
N GLY A 76 8.45 2.85 -1.47
CA GLY A 76 8.43 1.71 -0.56
C GLY A 76 7.16 0.92 -0.82
N PHE A 77 7.25 -0.40 -0.98
CA PHE A 77 6.08 -1.25 -1.19
C PHE A 77 6.04 -2.40 -0.18
N VAL A 78 4.88 -2.57 0.45
CA VAL A 78 4.57 -3.70 1.33
C VAL A 78 3.37 -4.44 0.74
N ALA A 79 3.60 -5.68 0.31
CA ALA A 79 2.57 -6.53 -0.27
C ALA A 79 1.70 -7.21 0.80
N GLN A 80 0.48 -7.60 0.45
CA GLN A 80 -0.46 -8.28 1.35
C GLN A 80 0.11 -9.54 2.03
N LYS A 81 0.91 -10.33 1.31
CA LYS A 81 1.49 -11.59 1.80
C LYS A 81 2.95 -11.45 2.21
N ALA A 82 3.35 -10.26 2.63
CA ALA A 82 4.74 -9.95 2.95
C ALA A 82 5.32 -10.76 4.14
N THR A 83 4.47 -11.36 4.98
CA THR A 83 4.85 -12.08 6.21
C THR A 83 4.88 -13.61 6.08
N LEU A 84 4.86 -14.17 4.86
CA LEU A 84 4.92 -15.62 4.64
C LEU A 84 6.35 -16.18 4.84
N PHE A 85 6.96 -15.89 5.99
CA PHE A 85 8.22 -16.51 6.41
C PHE A 85 7.90 -17.88 7.01
N ASN A 86 8.24 -18.95 6.29
CA ASN A 86 8.18 -20.29 6.84
C ASN A 86 9.27 -20.46 7.92
N SER A 87 9.10 -21.43 8.82
CA SER A 87 10.03 -21.72 9.93
C SER A 87 11.48 -22.04 9.51
N SER A 88 11.73 -22.24 8.21
CA SER A 88 13.06 -22.50 7.66
C SER A 88 13.68 -21.31 6.93
N TYR A 89 13.09 -20.11 6.99
CA TYR A 89 13.64 -18.94 6.29
C TYR A 89 14.95 -18.48 6.98
N PRO A 90 16.12 -18.65 6.34
CA PRO A 90 17.40 -18.53 7.02
C PRO A 90 17.92 -17.09 6.96
N ALA A 91 17.17 -16.15 7.53
CA ALA A 91 17.59 -14.75 7.60
C ALA A 91 17.18 -14.09 8.91
N THR A 92 18.07 -13.26 9.41
CA THR A 92 17.80 -12.34 10.50
C THR A 92 16.90 -11.19 10.05
N VAL A 93 16.26 -10.54 11.02
CA VAL A 93 15.50 -9.30 10.81
C VAL A 93 16.33 -8.25 10.06
N PHE A 94 17.58 -8.06 10.47
CA PHE A 94 18.46 -7.07 9.85
C PHE A 94 18.76 -7.40 8.38
N GLU A 95 18.99 -8.66 8.04
CA GLU A 95 19.23 -9.08 6.65
C GLU A 95 17.99 -8.87 5.78
N VAL A 96 16.79 -9.14 6.30
CA VAL A 96 15.53 -8.85 5.59
C VAL A 96 15.39 -7.36 5.32
N VAL A 97 15.61 -6.50 6.30
CA VAL A 97 15.52 -5.04 6.12
C VAL A 97 16.61 -4.53 5.17
N LEU A 98 17.85 -4.97 5.35
CA LEU A 98 18.99 -4.63 4.49
C LEU A 98 18.74 -5.03 3.03
N SER A 99 18.05 -6.15 2.78
CA SER A 99 17.67 -6.57 1.42
C SER A 99 16.85 -5.52 0.65
N GLY A 100 16.11 -4.66 1.36
CA GLY A 100 15.37 -3.54 0.75
C GLY A 100 16.28 -2.57 -0.02
N ARG A 101 17.55 -2.46 0.39
CA ARG A 101 18.57 -1.61 -0.24
C ARG A 101 19.16 -2.21 -1.52
N ALA A 102 18.93 -3.48 -1.82
CA ALA A 102 19.60 -4.18 -2.92
C ALA A 102 19.40 -3.50 -4.29
N GLY A 103 18.20 -2.97 -4.54
CA GLY A 103 17.86 -2.27 -5.79
C GLY A 103 18.69 -1.00 -6.05
N LEU A 104 19.29 -0.39 -5.02
CA LEU A 104 20.11 0.82 -5.14
C LEU A 104 21.57 0.54 -5.51
N ARG A 105 22.02 -0.70 -5.32
CA ARG A 105 23.44 -1.06 -5.51
C ARG A 105 23.73 -1.57 -6.91
N GLY A 106 22.72 -2.11 -7.60
CA GLY A 106 22.90 -2.81 -8.87
C GLY A 106 23.49 -4.21 -8.66
N ILE A 107 23.54 -4.99 -9.73
CA ILE A 107 23.96 -6.40 -9.68
C ILE A 107 25.43 -6.48 -9.24
N PHE A 108 25.76 -7.46 -8.38
CA PHE A 108 27.12 -7.78 -7.89
C PHE A 108 27.80 -6.76 -6.97
N ARG A 109 27.07 -5.76 -6.43
CA ARG A 109 27.64 -4.82 -5.46
C ARG A 109 27.29 -5.19 -4.02
N PHE A 110 28.31 -5.24 -3.16
CA PHE A 110 28.15 -5.43 -1.72
C PHE A 110 27.49 -4.22 -1.05
N PHE A 111 26.76 -4.48 0.05
CA PHE A 111 26.23 -3.45 0.94
C PHE A 111 27.35 -2.68 1.63
N ASN A 112 27.25 -1.36 1.62
CA ASN A 112 28.23 -0.49 2.28
C ASN A 112 27.75 -0.08 3.69
N ARG A 113 28.53 0.78 4.36
CA ARG A 113 28.17 1.29 5.70
C ARG A 113 26.87 2.10 5.70
N GLU A 114 26.59 2.85 4.64
CA GLU A 114 25.35 3.63 4.52
C GLU A 114 24.13 2.72 4.39
N ASP A 115 24.21 1.61 3.64
CA ASP A 115 23.10 0.66 3.52
C ASP A 115 22.75 0.03 4.87
N LYS A 116 23.78 -0.34 5.65
CA LYS A 116 23.61 -0.88 7.00
C LYS A 116 22.99 0.16 7.94
N ARG A 117 23.46 1.41 7.88
CA ARG A 117 22.92 2.53 8.66
C ARG A 117 21.45 2.80 8.34
N CYS A 118 21.08 2.85 7.05
CA CYS A 118 19.69 3.00 6.62
C CYS A 118 18.79 1.86 7.11
N ALA A 119 19.30 0.62 7.14
CA ALA A 119 18.55 -0.51 7.67
C ALA A 119 18.35 -0.42 9.19
N GLU A 120 19.36 -0.02 9.95
CA GLU A 120 19.25 0.23 11.39
C GLU A 120 18.26 1.36 11.71
N GLU A 121 18.37 2.50 11.03
CA GLU A 121 17.42 3.62 11.15
C GLU A 121 15.98 3.16 10.85
N ALA A 122 15.78 2.34 9.82
CA ALA A 122 14.46 1.83 9.48
C ALA A 122 13.89 0.89 10.55
N LEU A 123 14.74 0.07 11.20
CA LEU A 123 14.35 -0.78 12.31
C LEU A 123 13.97 0.03 13.57
N GLU A 124 14.70 1.10 13.85
CA GLU A 124 14.37 2.04 14.93
C GLU A 124 13.02 2.70 14.70
N ARG A 125 12.76 3.19 13.48
CA ARG A 125 11.49 3.84 13.12
C ARG A 125 10.26 2.96 13.28
N VAL A 126 10.42 1.63 13.25
CA VAL A 126 9.31 0.69 13.45
C VAL A 126 9.36 0.00 14.82
N HIS A 127 10.20 0.47 15.74
CA HIS A 127 10.32 -0.04 17.11
C HIS A 127 10.61 -1.56 17.14
N ILE A 128 11.61 -2.00 16.38
CA ILE A 128 12.01 -3.42 16.31
C ILE A 128 13.53 -3.65 16.24
N LEU A 129 14.34 -2.62 16.49
CA LEU A 129 15.80 -2.70 16.44
C LEU A 129 16.36 -3.76 17.38
N GLU A 130 15.74 -3.99 18.53
CA GLU A 130 16.18 -4.99 19.51
C GLU A 130 16.16 -6.42 18.96
N TYR A 131 15.35 -6.69 17.93
CA TYR A 131 15.26 -8.00 17.27
C TYR A 131 16.18 -8.14 16.06
N ARG A 132 17.10 -7.20 15.81
CA ARG A 132 17.92 -7.17 14.59
C ARG A 132 18.61 -8.51 14.26
N ASN A 133 19.10 -9.20 15.28
CA ASN A 133 19.86 -10.46 15.14
C ASN A 133 18.98 -11.70 15.32
N THR A 134 17.69 -11.52 15.59
CA THR A 134 16.72 -12.61 15.73
C THR A 134 16.36 -13.13 14.33
N PRO A 135 16.18 -14.45 14.14
CA PRO A 135 15.57 -15.00 12.95
C PRO A 135 14.18 -14.40 12.72
N VAL A 136 13.89 -13.95 11.49
CA VAL A 136 12.60 -13.30 11.20
C VAL A 136 11.40 -14.24 11.41
N CYS A 137 11.60 -15.55 11.24
CA CYS A 137 10.58 -16.57 11.47
C CYS A 137 10.17 -16.72 12.94
N ASP A 138 10.99 -16.29 13.89
CA ASP A 138 10.72 -16.40 15.33
C ASP A 138 9.85 -15.23 15.84
N LEU A 139 9.65 -14.21 15.01
CA LEU A 139 8.82 -13.07 15.32
C LEU A 139 7.33 -13.38 15.19
N SER A 140 6.50 -12.72 15.99
CA SER A 140 5.04 -12.73 15.78
C SER A 140 4.66 -12.11 14.43
N GLY A 141 3.49 -12.45 13.87
CA GLY A 141 3.05 -11.91 12.58
C GLY A 141 3.01 -10.37 12.54
N GLY A 142 2.61 -9.72 13.63
CA GLY A 142 2.64 -8.25 13.74
C GLY A 142 4.06 -7.67 13.79
N GLN A 143 5.02 -8.38 14.38
CA GLN A 143 6.44 -8.01 14.34
C GLN A 143 7.01 -8.21 12.92
N GLN A 144 6.73 -9.34 12.27
CA GLN A 144 7.12 -9.59 10.87
C GLN A 144 6.57 -8.51 9.93
N GLN A 145 5.34 -8.05 10.14
CA GLN A 145 4.76 -6.94 9.37
C GLN A 145 5.58 -5.66 9.54
N ARG A 146 6.03 -5.33 10.77
CA ARG A 146 6.92 -4.18 11.02
C ARG A 146 8.28 -4.35 10.35
N VAL A 147 8.84 -5.56 10.31
CA VAL A 147 10.06 -5.85 9.54
C VAL A 147 9.86 -5.52 8.05
N MET A 148 8.71 -5.88 7.48
CA MET A 148 8.42 -5.59 6.07
C MET A 148 8.20 -4.09 5.78
N ILE A 149 7.61 -3.36 6.74
CA ILE A 149 7.54 -1.90 6.69
C ILE A 149 8.95 -1.29 6.78
N ALA A 150 9.80 -1.73 7.71
CA ALA A 150 11.18 -1.27 7.82
C ALA A 150 11.98 -1.54 6.54
N ARG A 151 11.82 -2.72 5.94
CA ARG A 151 12.44 -3.06 4.65
C ARG A 151 12.04 -2.06 3.56
N ALA A 152 10.78 -1.67 3.49
CA ALA A 152 10.30 -0.65 2.56
C ALA A 152 10.81 0.76 2.90
N LEU A 153 10.99 1.08 4.18
CA LEU A 153 11.51 2.38 4.63
C LEU A 153 13.03 2.52 4.46
N ALA A 154 13.79 1.42 4.42
CA ALA A 154 15.25 1.43 4.31
C ALA A 154 15.75 2.13 3.03
N VAL A 155 14.96 2.16 1.96
CA VAL A 155 15.31 2.92 0.74
C VAL A 155 15.08 4.43 0.86
N ARG A 156 14.58 4.92 2.01
CA ARG A 156 14.12 6.30 2.24
C ARG A 156 13.13 6.74 1.16
N PRO A 157 12.00 6.03 1.01
CA PRO A 157 11.06 6.31 -0.07
C PRO A 157 10.37 7.66 0.12
N ARG A 158 9.93 8.26 -0.98
CA ARG A 158 9.08 9.46 -1.00
C ARG A 158 7.60 9.11 -0.84
N VAL A 159 7.21 7.88 -1.14
CA VAL A 159 5.86 7.34 -0.89
C VAL A 159 5.94 5.88 -0.44
N LEU A 160 5.17 5.54 0.58
CA LEU A 160 4.99 4.18 1.06
C LEU A 160 3.62 3.65 0.61
N ILE A 161 3.62 2.56 -0.15
CA ILE A 161 2.41 1.89 -0.62
C ILE A 161 2.26 0.58 0.13
N MET A 162 1.09 0.35 0.72
CA MET A 162 0.80 -0.86 1.49
C MET A 162 -0.49 -1.49 1.01
N ASP A 163 -0.40 -2.73 0.52
CA ASP A 163 -1.56 -3.51 0.09
C ASP A 163 -2.03 -4.44 1.20
N GLU A 164 -3.21 -4.17 1.75
CA GLU A 164 -3.90 -4.95 2.80
C GLU A 164 -3.02 -5.24 4.04
N PRO A 165 -2.37 -4.23 4.66
CA PRO A 165 -1.41 -4.41 5.75
C PRO A 165 -2.02 -4.89 7.09
N THR A 166 -3.35 -4.93 7.18
CA THR A 166 -4.11 -5.37 8.37
C THR A 166 -4.55 -6.83 8.29
N THR A 167 -4.37 -7.49 7.14
CA THR A 167 -4.83 -8.88 6.95
C THR A 167 -4.13 -9.84 7.91
N GLY A 168 -4.90 -10.60 8.68
CA GLY A 168 -4.36 -11.62 9.60
C GLY A 168 -3.70 -11.06 10.85
N VAL A 169 -3.94 -9.79 11.17
CA VAL A 169 -3.39 -9.11 12.35
C VAL A 169 -4.43 -9.05 13.47
N ASP A 170 -4.08 -9.48 14.68
CA ASP A 170 -4.96 -9.37 15.85
C ASP A 170 -5.17 -7.90 16.29
N ALA A 171 -6.17 -7.65 17.14
CA ALA A 171 -6.53 -6.30 17.58
C ALA A 171 -5.38 -5.54 18.27
N ALA A 172 -4.54 -6.22 19.04
CA ALA A 172 -3.43 -5.60 19.75
C ALA A 172 -2.32 -5.17 18.77
N ASN A 173 -2.01 -6.03 17.79
CA ASN A 173 -1.04 -5.72 16.74
C ASN A 173 -1.60 -4.68 15.75
N LEU A 174 -2.90 -4.69 15.47
CA LEU A 174 -3.56 -3.66 14.67
C LEU A 174 -3.43 -2.28 15.32
N ALA A 175 -3.69 -2.17 16.63
CA ALA A 175 -3.52 -0.93 17.37
C ALA A 175 -2.06 -0.42 17.33
N ARG A 176 -1.08 -1.32 17.43
CA ARG A 176 0.35 -0.98 17.30
C ARG A 176 0.70 -0.50 15.90
N LEU A 177 0.19 -1.17 14.86
CA LEU A 177 0.37 -0.77 13.47
C LEU A 177 -0.24 0.62 13.22
N THR A 178 -1.47 0.86 13.69
CA THR A 178 -2.13 2.17 13.56
C THR A 178 -1.31 3.29 14.20
N ARG A 179 -0.76 3.06 15.40
CA ARG A 179 0.12 4.06 16.06
C ARG A 179 1.38 4.33 15.23
N LEU A 180 2.05 3.27 14.76
CA LEU A 180 3.22 3.39 13.89
C LEU A 180 2.92 4.20 12.62
N LEU A 181 1.82 3.90 11.94
CA LEU A 181 1.45 4.64 10.73
C LEU A 181 1.08 6.10 11.03
N ALA A 182 0.47 6.37 12.19
CA ALA A 182 0.20 7.74 12.63
C ALA A 182 1.49 8.52 12.92
N GLU A 183 2.50 7.88 13.52
CA GLU A 183 3.84 8.46 13.72
C GLU A 183 4.49 8.78 12.38
N LEU A 184 4.51 7.83 11.43
CA LEU A 184 5.04 8.07 10.08
C LEU A 184 4.30 9.20 9.35
N ARG A 185 2.98 9.30 9.51
CA ARG A 185 2.20 10.44 8.98
C ARG A 185 2.67 11.76 9.58
N ASN A 186 2.86 11.81 10.90
CA ASN A 186 3.27 13.03 11.59
C ASN A 186 4.70 13.46 11.20
N ASP A 187 5.55 12.50 10.84
CA ASP A 187 6.87 12.74 10.21
C ASP A 187 6.79 13.25 8.76
N GLY A 188 5.58 13.37 8.19
CA GLY A 188 5.37 13.82 6.81
C GLY A 188 5.54 12.75 5.74
N VAL A 189 5.53 11.45 6.10
CA VAL A 189 5.63 10.37 5.12
C VAL A 189 4.34 10.29 4.28
N THR A 190 4.49 10.40 2.96
CA THR A 190 3.38 10.17 2.02
C THR A 190 3.02 8.68 2.01
N MET A 191 1.74 8.35 2.09
CA MET A 191 1.27 6.96 2.13
C MET A 191 0.06 6.71 1.23
N LEU A 192 0.06 5.56 0.56
CA LEU A 192 -1.10 4.97 -0.10
C LEU A 192 -1.43 3.64 0.60
N LEU A 193 -2.52 3.64 1.36
CA LEU A 193 -2.99 2.50 2.15
C LEU A 193 -4.15 1.84 1.42
N VAL A 194 -4.02 0.57 1.10
CA VAL A 194 -5.12 -0.21 0.51
C VAL A 194 -5.62 -1.17 1.58
N SER A 195 -6.90 -1.11 1.92
CA SER A 195 -7.50 -2.02 2.90
C SER A 195 -9.00 -2.16 2.69
N HIS A 196 -9.52 -3.36 2.95
CA HIS A 196 -10.95 -3.62 2.97
C HIS A 196 -11.66 -3.09 4.23
N GLU A 197 -10.92 -2.57 5.23
CA GLU A 197 -11.40 -2.03 6.52
C GLU A 197 -11.49 -0.49 6.50
N PRO A 198 -12.67 0.09 6.22
CA PRO A 198 -12.83 1.52 6.03
C PRO A 198 -12.71 2.33 7.32
N GLU A 199 -13.13 1.80 8.46
CA GLU A 199 -13.00 2.45 9.77
C GLU A 199 -11.52 2.60 10.16
N TRP A 200 -10.70 1.59 9.89
CA TRP A 200 -9.25 1.66 10.09
C TRP A 200 -8.61 2.74 9.22
N LEU A 201 -8.92 2.75 7.91
CA LEU A 201 -8.45 3.78 6.99
C LEU A 201 -8.91 5.18 7.41
N ALA A 202 -10.14 5.33 7.91
CA ALA A 202 -10.68 6.60 8.38
C ALA A 202 -9.91 7.19 9.57
N SER A 203 -9.31 6.35 10.41
CA SER A 203 -8.49 6.82 11.54
C SER A 203 -7.12 7.37 11.12
N LEU A 204 -6.64 7.02 9.92
CA LEU A 204 -5.29 7.33 9.45
C LEU A 204 -5.26 8.32 8.29
N ALA A 205 -6.11 8.09 7.28
CA ALA A 205 -6.05 8.73 5.98
C ALA A 205 -6.86 10.02 5.92
N SER A 206 -6.21 11.09 5.47
CA SER A 206 -6.85 12.38 5.21
C SER A 206 -7.68 12.36 3.92
N LYS A 207 -7.26 11.56 2.93
CA LYS A 207 -7.96 11.33 1.67
C LYS A 207 -8.42 9.88 1.61
N ARG A 208 -9.67 9.65 1.23
CA ARG A 208 -10.24 8.30 1.20
C ARG A 208 -10.98 8.10 -0.11
N VAL A 209 -10.81 6.94 -0.69
CA VAL A 209 -11.39 6.54 -1.97
C VAL A 209 -12.04 5.18 -1.80
N CYS A 210 -13.32 5.08 -2.13
CA CYS A 210 -14.02 3.81 -2.24
C CYS A 210 -14.01 3.37 -3.71
N LEU A 211 -13.44 2.21 -3.97
CA LEU A 211 -13.31 1.60 -5.28
C LEU A 211 -14.29 0.44 -5.41
N ASP A 212 -15.06 0.42 -6.49
CA ASP A 212 -15.89 -0.70 -6.95
C ASP A 212 -16.00 -0.63 -8.48
N ARG A 213 -14.91 -1.04 -9.15
CA ARG A 213 -14.63 -0.81 -10.60
C ARG A 213 -14.48 0.65 -11.01
N LYS A 214 -15.29 1.54 -10.45
CA LYS A 214 -15.21 3.00 -10.51
C LYS A 214 -14.88 3.54 -9.13
N ILE A 215 -14.52 4.82 -9.06
CA ILE A 215 -14.50 5.53 -7.79
C ILE A 215 -15.95 5.88 -7.41
N CYS A 216 -16.44 5.32 -6.30
CA CYS A 216 -17.80 5.51 -5.84
C CYS A 216 -17.96 6.69 -4.87
N SER A 217 -16.90 7.03 -4.14
CA SER A 217 -16.89 8.13 -3.18
C SER A 217 -15.46 8.57 -2.93
N CYS A 218 -15.28 9.87 -2.81
CA CYS A 218 -14.05 10.48 -2.33
C CYS A 218 -14.38 11.59 -1.32
N ASN A 219 -13.55 11.75 -0.28
CA ASN A 219 -13.68 12.85 0.69
C ASN A 219 -12.64 13.96 0.44
N CYS A 220 -12.10 14.03 -0.77
CA CYS A 220 -11.11 15.02 -1.18
C CYS A 220 -11.75 15.95 -2.22
N ARG A 221 -11.67 17.27 -1.97
CA ARG A 221 -12.05 18.29 -2.96
C ARG A 221 -11.20 18.07 -4.22
N GLY A 222 -11.77 17.45 -5.26
CA GLY A 222 -11.04 17.22 -6.52
C GLY A 222 -11.49 16.08 -7.43
N TYR A 223 -12.36 15.16 -7.03
CA TYR A 223 -12.88 14.10 -7.93
C TYR A 223 -14.38 14.21 -8.11
N ALA A 224 -14.87 14.06 -9.34
CA ALA A 224 -16.29 14.16 -9.67
C ALA A 224 -17.09 12.99 -9.07
N ASN A 225 -18.32 13.29 -8.60
CA ASN A 225 -19.27 12.40 -7.91
C ASN A 225 -18.99 12.15 -6.40
N GLU A 226 -19.11 13.22 -5.60
CA GLU A 226 -19.12 13.15 -4.13
C GLU A 226 -20.39 12.43 -3.61
N VAL A 227 -20.32 11.12 -3.40
CA VAL A 227 -21.15 10.46 -2.39
C VAL A 227 -20.44 10.64 -1.04
N ARG A 228 -21.14 11.06 0.03
CA ARG A 228 -20.49 11.17 1.34
C ARG A 228 -19.95 9.81 1.75
N TRP A 229 -18.76 9.79 2.35
CA TRP A 229 -18.11 8.55 2.79
C TRP A 229 -19.05 7.67 3.64
N GLU A 230 -19.83 8.30 4.52
CA GLU A 230 -20.82 7.65 5.38
C GLU A 230 -21.94 6.98 4.56
N ASP A 231 -22.47 7.66 3.54
CA ASP A 231 -23.53 7.15 2.67
C ASP A 231 -23.03 5.99 1.78
N CYS A 232 -21.81 6.11 1.26
CA CYS A 232 -21.15 5.04 0.51
C CYS A 232 -20.95 3.79 1.38
N MET A 233 -20.58 4.00 2.65
CA MET A 233 -20.38 2.94 3.62
C MET A 233 -21.70 2.31 4.11
N ALA A 234 -22.76 3.11 4.25
CA ALA A 234 -24.10 2.63 4.61
C ALA A 234 -24.67 1.75 3.49
N GLY A 235 -24.61 2.20 2.23
CA GLY A 235 -25.05 1.40 1.09
C GLY A 235 -24.26 0.10 0.92
N ARG A 236 -22.97 0.09 1.32
CA ARG A 236 -22.15 -1.13 1.36
C ARG A 236 -22.61 -2.11 2.45
N ARG A 237 -22.91 -1.63 3.67
CA ARG A 237 -23.43 -2.47 4.76
C ARG A 237 -24.77 -3.11 4.38
N GLU A 238 -25.64 -2.35 3.70
CA GLU A 238 -26.92 -2.84 3.19
C GLU A 238 -26.74 -3.93 2.13
N LYS A 239 -25.90 -3.70 1.10
CA LYS A 239 -25.56 -4.73 0.09
C LYS A 239 -25.00 -6.02 0.70
N LEU A 240 -24.12 -5.92 1.70
CA LEU A 240 -23.55 -7.07 2.41
C LEU A 240 -24.59 -7.81 3.25
N SER A 241 -25.50 -7.09 3.92
CA SER A 241 -26.57 -7.69 4.73
C SER A 241 -27.63 -8.43 3.91
N LEU A 242 -27.81 -8.06 2.64
CA LEU A 242 -28.77 -8.67 1.72
C LEU A 242 -28.24 -9.96 1.03
N GLY A 243 -27.01 -10.39 1.33
CA GLY A 243 -26.43 -11.62 0.74
C GLY A 243 -26.25 -11.57 -0.79
N LEU A 244 -26.40 -10.39 -1.40
CA LEU A 244 -26.19 -10.16 -2.82
C LEU A 244 -24.69 -10.31 -3.09
N ARG A 245 -24.30 -11.43 -3.71
CA ARG A 245 -22.95 -11.57 -4.28
C ARG A 245 -22.78 -10.48 -5.35
N ASP A 246 -21.69 -9.73 -5.25
CA ASP A 246 -21.31 -8.65 -6.16
C ASP A 246 -21.17 -9.16 -7.60
N GLY A 247 -22.27 -9.09 -8.34
CA GLY A 247 -22.34 -9.50 -9.74
C GLY A 247 -23.71 -9.19 -10.32
N LEU A 248 -23.71 -8.28 -11.29
CA LEU A 248 -24.83 -7.93 -12.19
C LEU A 248 -25.87 -6.95 -11.61
N VAL A 249 -25.56 -5.66 -11.73
CA VAL A 249 -26.55 -4.69 -12.20
C VAL A 249 -25.85 -4.02 -13.40
N GLY A 250 -26.16 -4.33 -14.66
CA GLY A 250 -27.50 -4.51 -15.21
C GLY A 250 -27.96 -3.17 -15.76
N GLY A 251 -27.41 -2.81 -16.92
CA GLY A 251 -27.79 -1.69 -17.78
C GLY A 251 -27.28 -2.00 -19.17
#